data_AF-A0A2E9A2W9-F1
#
_entry.id   AF-A0A2E9A2W9-F1
#
_cell.length_a   1.000
_cell.length_b   1.000
_cell.length_c   1.000
_cell.angle_alpha   90.00
_cell.angle_beta   90.00
_cell.angle_gamma   90.00
#
_symmetry.space_group_name_H-M   'P 1'
#
loop_
_entity.id
_entity.type
_entity.pdbx_description
1 polymer ?
#
loop_
_entity_poly.entity_id
_entity_poly.type
_entity_poly.pdbx_seq_one_letter_code
_entity_poly.pdbx_strand_id
1 'polypeptide(L)' 'MYFINLMHWIFIIIGILSLSLSISNPVYNLIFKNKFKKNIFIHIFIRFLLFISSIILIFIGLYIESI' A
#
# COMPACT_ATOMS: atom_id res chain seq x y z
N MET A 1 15.49 21.62 1.17
CA MET A 1 15.37 20.93 2.47
C MET A 1 13.91 20.77 2.92
N TYR A 2 13.10 21.84 3.09
CA TYR A 2 11.69 21.71 3.49
C TYR A 2 10.81 20.85 2.54
N PHE A 3 11.03 20.94 1.22
CA PHE A 3 10.27 20.15 0.25
C PHE A 3 10.55 18.63 0.34
N ILE A 4 11.81 18.22 0.51
CA ILE A 4 12.18 16.81 0.75
C ILE A 4 11.53 16.32 2.05
N ASN A 5 11.54 17.17 3.07
CA ASN A 5 10.91 16.89 4.36
C ASN A 5 9.37 16.80 4.27
N LEU A 6 8.73 17.22 3.19
CA LEU A 6 7.29 17.07 2.98
C LEU A 6 6.97 15.87 2.09
N MET A 7 7.87 15.53 1.16
CA MET A 7 7.70 14.41 0.23
C MET A 7 7.80 13.05 0.92
N HIS A 8 8.67 12.86 1.91
CA HIS A 8 8.77 11.56 2.60
C HIS A 8 7.49 11.20 3.37
N TRP A 9 6.84 12.17 4.02
CA TRP A 9 5.53 11.97 4.65
C TRP A 9 4.48 11.49 3.66
N ILE A 10 4.50 11.99 2.42
CA ILE A 10 3.59 11.53 1.36
C ILE A 10 3.84 10.05 1.04
N PHE A 11 5.11 9.64 0.91
CA PHE A 11 5.46 8.22 0.70
C PHE A 11 5.01 7.33 1.87
N ILE A 12 5.23 7.76 3.10
CA ILE A 12 4.83 7.03 4.31
C ILE A 12 3.31 6.90 4.39
N ILE A 13 2.56 8.00 4.21
CA ILE A 13 1.10 8.01 4.26
C ILE A 13 0.50 7.12 3.16
N ILE A 14 0.99 7.24 1.93
CA ILE A 14 0.55 6.39 0.80
C ILE A 14 0.87 4.92 1.10
N GLY A 15 2.05 4.64 1.64
CA GLY A 15 2.47 3.31 2.05
C GLY A 15 1.53 2.70 3.10
N ILE A 16 1.19 3.45 4.16
CA ILE A 16 0.29 3.01 5.23
C ILE A 16 -1.14 2.78 4.70
N LEU A 17 -1.64 3.69 3.86
CA LEU A 17 -2.96 3.52 3.23
C LEU A 17 -2.99 2.26 2.35
N SER A 18 -1.96 2.03 1.55
CA SER A 18 -1.81 0.83 0.71
C SER A 18 -1.65 -0.45 1.55
N LEU A 19 -0.95 -0.38 2.68
CA LEU A 19 -0.84 -1.49 3.63
C LEU A 19 -2.21 -1.82 4.24
N SER A 20 -2.97 -0.81 4.65
CA SER A 20 -4.32 -0.98 5.19
C SER A 20 -5.27 -1.62 4.17
N LEU A 21 -5.13 -1.27 2.88
CA LEU A 21 -5.88 -1.85 1.76
C LEU A 21 -5.54 -3.33 1.56
N SER A 22 -4.26 -3.69 1.69
CA SER A 22 -3.82 -5.07 1.55
C SER A 22 -4.37 -5.98 2.66
N ILE A 23 -4.42 -5.49 3.90
CA ILE A 23 -4.82 -6.26 5.10
C ILE A 23 -6.35 -6.29 5.27
N SER A 24 -7.03 -5.17 5.01
CA SER A 24 -8.45 -5.01 5.36
C SER A 24 -9.37 -5.67 4.33
N ASN A 25 -10.00 -6.78 4.73
CA ASN A 25 -11.03 -7.46 3.94
C ASN A 25 -12.20 -6.54 3.49
N PRO A 26 -12.75 -5.63 4.34
CA PRO A 26 -13.86 -4.78 3.94
C PRO A 26 -13.47 -3.70 2.92
N VAL A 27 -12.28 -3.11 3.04
CA VAL A 27 -11.80 -2.06 2.10
C VAL A 27 -11.44 -2.68 0.75
N TYR A 28 -10.80 -3.85 0.77
CA TYR A 28 -10.58 -4.64 -0.44
C TYR A 28 -11.90 -5.06 -1.11
N ASN A 29 -12.91 -5.46 -0.32
CA ASN A 29 -14.25 -5.74 -0.85
C ASN A 29 -14.90 -4.49 -1.47
N LEU A 30 -14.79 -3.32 -0.83
CA LEU A 30 -15.39 -2.08 -1.33
C LEU A 30 -14.82 -1.66 -2.70
N ILE A 31 -13.51 -1.87 -2.92
CA ILE A 31 -12.83 -1.40 -4.14
C ILE A 31 -12.78 -2.48 -5.24
N PHE A 32 -12.64 -3.76 -4.87
CA PHE A 32 -12.33 -4.85 -5.82
C PHE A 32 -13.41 -5.93 -5.98
N LYS A 33 -14.39 -6.06 -5.05
CA LYS A 33 -15.37 -7.17 -5.05
C LYS A 33 -16.23 -7.27 -6.32
N ASN A 34 -16.53 -6.14 -6.96
CA ASN A 34 -17.32 -6.13 -8.20
C ASN A 34 -16.49 -6.39 -9.46
N LYS A 35 -15.16 -6.18 -9.44
CA LYS A 35 -14.29 -6.33 -10.62
C LYS A 35 -13.68 -7.73 -10.74
N PHE A 36 -13.41 -8.42 -9.63
CA PHE A 36 -12.73 -9.72 -9.63
C PHE A 36 -13.63 -10.81 -9.05
N LYS A 37 -14.67 -11.18 -9.81
CA LYS A 37 -15.69 -12.16 -9.36
C LYS A 37 -15.19 -13.62 -9.38
N LYS A 38 -13.92 -13.89 -9.72
CA LYS A 38 -13.45 -15.25 -10.04
C LYS A 38 -12.03 -15.48 -9.54
N ASN A 39 -11.86 -16.52 -8.74
CA ASN A 39 -10.63 -17.09 -8.14
C ASN A 39 -10.07 -16.42 -6.88
N ILE A 40 -10.31 -17.10 -5.75
CA ILE A 40 -9.74 -16.82 -4.42
C ILE A 40 -8.20 -16.72 -4.46
N PHE A 41 -7.55 -17.55 -5.29
CA PHE A 41 -6.09 -17.56 -5.47
C PHE A 41 -5.56 -16.25 -6.06
N ILE A 42 -6.26 -15.69 -7.05
CA ILE A 42 -5.89 -14.42 -7.68
C ILE A 42 -6.06 -13.28 -6.67
N HIS A 43 -7.14 -13.30 -5.88
CA HIS A 43 -7.38 -12.36 -4.79
C HIS A 43 -6.24 -12.37 -3.76
N ILE A 44 -5.82 -13.55 -3.30
CA ILE A 44 -4.72 -13.70 -2.33
C ILE A 44 -3.40 -13.22 -2.92
N PHE A 45 -3.09 -13.58 -4.17
CA PHE A 45 -1.87 -13.17 -4.85
C PHE A 45 -1.77 -11.65 -5.01
N ILE A 46 -2.85 -10.99 -5.44
CA ILE A 46 -2.91 -9.53 -5.58
C ILE A 46 -2.71 -8.86 -4.22
N ARG A 47 -3.33 -9.36 -3.15
CA ARG A 47 -3.15 -8.81 -1.79
C ARG A 47 -1.71 -8.95 -1.30
N PHE A 48 -1.07 -10.08 -1.58
CA PHE A 48 0.32 -10.31 -1.22
C PHE A 48 1.28 -9.35 -1.95
N LEU A 49 1.07 -9.13 -3.25
CA LEU A 49 1.83 -8.13 -4.01
C LEU A 49 1.61 -6.71 -3.46
N LEU A 50 0.36 -6.34 -3.15
CA LEU A 50 0.02 -5.06 -2.54
C LEU A 50 0.69 -4.88 -1.17
N PHE A 51 0.70 -5.92 -0.35
CA PHE A 51 1.37 -5.93 0.95
C PHE A 51 2.88 -5.70 0.84
N ILE A 52 3.56 -6.40 -0.08
CA ILE A 52 4.99 -6.19 -0.31
C ILE A 52 5.26 -4.77 -0.83
N SER A 53 4.47 -4.31 -1.79
CA SER A 53 4.64 -2.97 -2.38
C SER A 53 4.45 -1.84 -1.35
N SER A 54 3.52 -2.00 -0.41
CA SER A 54 3.27 -1.03 0.65
C SER A 54 4.40 -0.98 1.67
N ILE A 55 4.97 -2.14 2.05
CA ILE A 55 6.18 -2.19 2.88
C ILE A 55 7.34 -1.46 2.20
N ILE A 56 7.58 -1.72 0.92
CA ILE A 56 8.65 -1.08 0.15
C ILE A 56 8.45 0.45 0.14
N LEU A 57 7.23 0.93 -0.10
CA LEU A 57 6.92 2.37 -0.08
C LEU A 57 7.20 3.03 1.28
N ILE A 58 6.85 2.37 2.38
CA ILE A 58 7.12 2.88 3.73
C ILE A 58 8.62 2.97 3.97
N PHE A 59 9.38 1.93 3.63
CA PHE A 59 10.84 1.94 3.80
C PHE A 59 11.53 2.98 2.90
N ILE A 60 11.04 3.20 1.67
CA ILE A 60 11.54 4.27 0.80
C ILE A 60 11.27 5.64 1.44
N GLY A 61 10.08 5.86 2.00
CA GLY A 61 9.76 7.10 2.72
C GLY A 61 10.71 7.33 3.89
N LEU A 62 10.90 6.33 4.75
CA LEU A 62 11.82 6.41 5.89
C LEU A 62 13.28 6.62 5.45
N TYR A 63 13.70 6.01 4.35
CA TYR A 63 15.03 6.21 3.80
C TYR A 63 15.23 7.65 3.31
N ILE A 64 14.24 8.21 2.60
CA ILE A 64 14.28 9.61 2.14
C ILE A 64 14.31 10.58 3.33
N GLU A 65 13.60 10.27 4.43
CA GLU A 65 13.63 11.05 5.66
C GLU A 65 15.03 11.06 6.31
N SER A 66 15.75 9.95 6.22
CA SER A 66 17.08 9.79 6.84
C SER A 66 18.23 10.49 6.10
N ILE A 67 17.97 11.06 4.91
CA ILE A 67 18.94 11.75 4.04
C ILE A 67 18.81 13.27 4.16
#